data_AF-A0A8J2NXW7-F1
#
_entry.id   AF-A0A8J2NXW7-F1
#
_cell.length_a   1.000
_cell.length_b   1.000
_cell.length_c   1.000
_cell.angle_alpha   90.00
_cell.angle_beta   90.00
_cell.angle_gamma   90.00
#
_symmetry.space_group_name_H-M   'P 1'
#
loop_
_entity.id
_entity.type
_entity.pdbx_description
1 polymer ?
#
loop_
_entity_poly.entity_id
_entity_poly.type
_entity_poly.pdbx_seq_one_letter_code
_entity_poly.pdbx_strand_id
1 'polypeptide(L)'
;MDLTKSKRGELLVKMCEEADLILLNGRSTSDRPAVFTYVGLQGESVIDLIWVNERCGRLIEDLSFRNSALSSHAVGKLLLNLGIQQKWTVDIRTEQLKWNS
;
A
#
# COMPACT_ATOMS: atom_id res chain seq x y z
N MET A 1 15.60 13.64 -20.58
CA MET A 1 14.47 13.30 -19.68
C MET A 1 13.28 13.12 -20.59
N ASP A 2 12.92 11.87 -20.88
CA ASP A 2 11.88 11.57 -21.87
C ASP A 2 10.51 11.82 -21.22
N LEU A 3 9.86 12.92 -21.60
CA LEU A 3 8.53 13.33 -21.15
C LEU A 3 7.51 12.69 -22.08
N THR A 4 7.41 11.37 -22.06
CA THR A 4 6.47 10.67 -22.93
C THR A 4 5.06 10.78 -22.33
N LYS A 5 4.41 11.93 -22.55
CA LYS A 5 2.98 12.11 -22.31
C LYS A 5 2.22 11.28 -23.34
N SER A 6 1.77 10.10 -22.95
CA SER A 6 0.87 9.33 -23.78
C SER A 6 -0.57 9.81 -23.56
N LYS A 7 -1.36 9.87 -24.63
CA LYS A 7 -2.81 10.14 -24.55
C LYS A 7 -3.53 9.20 -23.57
N ARG A 8 -3.02 7.97 -23.44
CA ARG A 8 -3.52 6.97 -22.47
C ARG A 8 -3.22 7.38 -21.03
N GLY A 9 -2.00 7.84 -20.75
CA GLY A 9 -1.62 8.33 -19.42
C GLY A 9 -2.41 9.58 -19.02
N GLU A 10 -2.61 10.51 -19.96
CA GLU A 10 -3.44 11.69 -19.73
C GLU A 10 -4.89 11.33 -19.42
N LEU A 11 -5.46 10.36 -20.16
CA LEU A 11 -6.82 9.88 -19.91
C LEU A 11 -6.93 9.19 -18.54
N LEU A 12 -5.95 8.37 -18.17
CA LEU A 12 -5.91 7.72 -16.86
C LEU A 12 -5.89 8.75 -15.72
N VAL A 13 -4.98 9.73 -15.78
CA VAL A 13 -4.88 10.79 -14.77
C VAL A 13 -6.19 11.56 -14.68
N LYS A 14 -6.75 11.96 -15.83
CA LYS A 14 -8.04 12.66 -15.88
C LYS A 14 -9.17 11.85 -15.24
N MET A 15 -9.28 10.55 -15.55
CA MET A 15 -10.31 9.68 -14.97
C MET A 15 -10.15 9.56 -13.45
N CYS A 16 -8.92 9.46 -12.94
CA CYS A 16 -8.66 9.40 -11.51
C CYS A 16 -8.98 10.73 -10.83
N GLU A 17 -8.63 11.87 -11.43
CA GLU A 17 -8.98 13.21 -10.94
C GLU A 17 -10.51 13.43 -10.90
N GLU A 18 -11.23 13.03 -11.96
CA GLU A 18 -12.70 13.10 -12.02
C GLU A 18 -13.38 12.20 -10.97
N ALA A 19 -12.68 11.16 -10.50
CA ALA A 19 -13.16 10.25 -9.46
C ALA A 19 -12.69 10.64 -8.04
N ASP A 20 -12.14 11.85 -7.86
CA ASP A 20 -11.55 12.33 -6.60
C ASP A 20 -10.50 11.39 -6.00
N LEU A 21 -9.75 10.70 -6.88
CA LEU A 21 -8.65 9.84 -6.50
C LEU A 21 -7.34 10.60 -6.50
N ILE A 22 -6.52 10.29 -5.51
CA ILE A 22 -5.23 10.91 -5.25
C ILE A 22 -4.14 9.88 -5.52
N LEU A 23 -3.14 10.24 -6.32
CA LEU A 23 -1.96 9.41 -6.52
C LEU A 23 -1.13 9.37 -5.24
N LEU A 24 -0.92 8.18 -4.68
CA LEU A 24 -0.20 7.96 -3.42
C LEU A 24 1.30 7.79 -3.61
N ASN A 25 1.76 7.28 -4.77
CA ASN A 25 3.19 7.10 -5.03
C ASN A 25 3.96 8.41 -4.81
N GLY A 26 5.10 8.37 -4.12
CA GLY A 26 5.86 9.57 -3.80
C GLY A 26 5.37 10.35 -2.57
N ARG A 27 4.24 9.96 -1.96
CA ARG A 27 3.57 10.75 -0.91
C ARG A 27 3.60 10.12 0.48
N SER A 28 3.96 8.84 0.64
CA SER A 28 4.20 8.23 1.95
C SER A 28 5.63 8.49 2.44
N THR A 29 5.89 8.21 3.72
CA THR A 29 7.24 8.34 4.30
C THR A 29 8.24 7.39 3.65
N SER A 30 7.85 6.13 3.41
CA SER A 30 8.77 5.11 2.87
C SER A 30 8.84 5.07 1.34
N ASP A 31 7.98 5.80 0.63
CA ASP A 31 7.98 5.90 -0.84
C ASP A 31 8.25 7.33 -1.31
N ARG A 32 8.89 8.20 -0.51
CA ARG A 32 9.24 9.57 -0.90
C ARG A 32 10.76 9.75 -1.07
N PRO A 33 11.26 10.13 -2.27
CA PRO A 33 10.53 10.22 -3.54
C PRO A 33 10.07 8.84 -4.04
N ALA A 34 9.15 8.81 -5.00
CA ALA A 34 8.57 7.56 -5.52
C ALA A 34 9.66 6.57 -5.94
N VAL A 35 9.56 5.33 -5.46
CA VAL A 35 10.48 4.25 -5.79
C VAL A 35 10.06 3.58 -7.10
N PHE A 36 11.03 3.17 -7.92
CA PHE A 36 10.74 2.38 -9.11
C PHE A 36 10.04 1.09 -8.75
N THR A 37 8.89 0.86 -9.39
CA THR A 37 8.09 -0.35 -9.17
C THR A 37 8.36 -1.40 -10.23
N TYR A 38 9.04 -1.03 -11.31
CA TYR A 38 9.53 -1.93 -12.33
C TYR A 38 11.02 -1.73 -12.57
N VAL A 39 11.76 -2.83 -12.63
CA VAL A 39 13.17 -2.88 -13.00
C VAL A 39 13.37 -4.03 -13.98
N GLY A 40 13.77 -3.71 -15.20
CA GLY A 40 14.03 -4.68 -16.26
C GLY A 40 15.27 -4.32 -17.08
N LEU A 41 15.59 -5.15 -18.07
CA LEU A 41 16.75 -4.95 -18.95
C LEU A 41 16.71 -3.62 -19.73
N GLN A 42 15.50 -3.08 -19.94
CA GLN A 42 15.27 -1.85 -20.70
C GLN A 42 15.26 -0.59 -19.81
N GLY A 43 15.44 -0.74 -18.49
CA GLY A 43 15.45 0.35 -17.54
C GLY A 43 14.49 0.16 -16.38
N GLU A 44 14.27 1.26 -15.66
CA GLU A 44 13.48 1.32 -14.43
C GLU A 44 12.39 2.38 -14.56
N SER A 45 11.21 2.08 -14.00
CA SER A 45 10.05 2.98 -14.09
C SER A 45 9.08 2.78 -12.94
N VAL A 46 8.26 3.81 -12.67
CA VAL A 46 7.14 3.75 -11.75
C VAL A 46 5.88 3.49 -12.57
N ILE A 47 5.45 2.24 -12.63
CA ILE A 47 4.29 1.83 -13.45
C ILE A 47 3.17 1.19 -12.63
N ASP A 48 3.45 0.80 -11.39
CA ASP A 48 2.46 0.30 -10.44
C ASP A 48 1.97 1.48 -9.59
N LEU A 49 0.92 2.14 -10.11
CA LEU A 49 0.36 3.35 -9.52
C LEU A 49 -0.74 3.03 -8.50
N ILE A 50 -0.62 3.61 -7.31
CA ILE A 50 -1.58 3.47 -6.22
C ILE A 50 -2.41 4.75 -6.13
N TRP A 51 -3.71 4.62 -6.38
CA TRP A 51 -4.68 5.70 -6.30
C TRP A 51 -5.65 5.48 -5.15
N VAL A 52 -5.89 6.51 -4.34
CA VAL A 52 -6.73 6.42 -3.15
C VAL A 52 -7.69 7.59 -3.07
N ASN A 53 -8.92 7.34 -2.63
CA ASN A 53 -9.81 8.44 -2.26
C ASN A 53 -9.37 9.08 -0.94
N GLU A 54 -9.92 10.25 -0.64
CA GLU A 54 -9.58 11.01 0.57
C GLU A 54 -9.80 10.21 1.87
N ARG A 55 -10.88 9.41 1.94
CA ARG A 55 -11.20 8.60 3.14
C ARG A 55 -10.13 7.57 3.42
N CYS A 56 -9.70 6.82 2.39
CA CYS A 56 -8.61 5.86 2.50
C CYS A 56 -7.28 6.57 2.78
N GLY A 57 -7.04 7.73 2.18
CA GLY A 57 -5.84 8.54 2.42
C GLY A 57 -5.59 8.84 3.89
N ARG A 58 -6.66 9.10 4.66
CA ARG A 58 -6.58 9.35 6.12
C ARG A 58 -6.22 8.12 6.95
N LEU A 59 -6.44 6.92 6.40
CA LEU A 59 -6.15 5.65 7.08
C LEU A 59 -4.74 5.15 6.73
N ILE A 60 -4.07 5.70 5.73
CA ILE A 60 -2.77 5.21 5.30
C ILE A 60 -1.70 5.66 6.28
N GLU A 61 -1.00 4.70 6.87
CA GLU A 61 0.19 4.97 7.68
C GLU A 61 1.43 5.02 6.79
N ASP A 62 1.54 4.10 5.84
CA ASP A 62 2.70 4.01 4.97
C ASP A 62 2.44 3.22 3.68
N LEU A 63 3.23 3.54 2.64
CA LEU A 63 3.33 2.79 1.39
C LEU A 63 4.82 2.51 1.17
N SER A 64 5.15 1.26 0.85
CA SER A 64 6.53 0.86 0.55
C SER A 64 6.57 -0.19 -0.56
N PHE A 65 7.68 -0.24 -1.29
CA PHE A 65 7.93 -1.22 -2.34
C PHE A 65 9.21 -2.01 -2.04
N ARG A 66 9.21 -3.29 -2.41
CA ARG A 66 10.39 -4.15 -2.32
C ARG A 66 10.59 -4.95 -3.59
N ASN A 67 11.79 -4.90 -4.14
CA ASN A 67 12.13 -5.68 -5.32
C ASN A 67 11.97 -7.18 -5.03
N SER A 68 11.44 -7.89 -6.02
CA SER A 68 11.31 -9.34 -6.00
C SER A 68 12.40 -9.96 -6.87
N ALA A 69 12.97 -11.07 -6.41
CA ALA A 69 13.88 -11.87 -7.26
C ALA A 69 13.12 -12.65 -8.34
N LEU A 70 11.78 -12.73 -8.24
CA LEU A 70 10.92 -13.56 -9.08
C LEU A 70 10.17 -12.78 -10.16
N SER A 71 10.27 -11.45 -10.15
CA SER A 71 9.53 -10.57 -11.07
C SER A 71 10.30 -9.29 -11.33
N SER A 72 10.15 -8.73 -12.53
CA SER A 72 10.61 -7.36 -12.84
C SER A 72 9.77 -6.30 -12.12
N HIS A 73 8.66 -6.67 -11.47
CA HIS A 73 7.87 -5.78 -10.63
C HIS A 73 8.21 -5.93 -9.15
N ALA A 74 8.26 -4.80 -8.45
CA ALA A 74 8.37 -4.72 -7.01
C ALA A 74 7.04 -5.09 -6.34
N VAL A 75 7.13 -5.70 -5.16
CA VAL A 75 5.99 -5.98 -4.30
C VAL A 75 5.64 -4.74 -3.49
N GLY A 76 4.43 -4.22 -3.69
CA GLY A 76 3.89 -3.12 -2.89
C GLY A 76 3.32 -3.60 -1.56
N LYS A 77 3.57 -2.84 -0.50
CA LYS A 77 2.96 -3.02 0.83
C LYS A 77 2.34 -1.69 1.26
N LEU A 78 1.02 -1.73 1.48
CA LEU A 78 0.25 -0.62 2.03
C LEU A 78 -0.11 -0.92 3.49
N LEU A 79 0.20 0.00 4.39
CA LEU A 79 -0.13 -0.09 5.81
C LEU A 79 -1.29 0.85 6.13
N LEU A 80 -2.33 0.32 6.76
CA LEU A 80 -3.55 1.04 7.11
C LEU A 80 -3.78 1.03 8.63
N ASN A 81 -4.10 2.19 9.19
CA ASN A 81 -4.62 2.34 10.53
C ASN A 81 -6.15 2.30 10.50
N LEU A 82 -6.72 1.15 10.86
CA LEU A 82 -8.18 0.98 10.89
C LEU A 82 -8.81 1.34 12.25
N GLY A 83 -8.01 1.74 13.24
CA GLY A 83 -8.52 2.07 14.59
C GLY A 83 -9.23 0.90 15.30
N ILE A 84 -9.03 -0.35 14.85
CA ILE A 84 -9.69 -1.52 15.43
C ILE A 84 -8.99 -1.86 16.77
N GLN A 85 -9.52 -1.31 17.87
CA GLN A 85 -9.20 -1.79 19.21
C GLN A 85 -10.06 -3.03 19.52
N GLN A 86 -9.66 -4.21 19.03
CA GLN A 86 -10.21 -5.46 19.55
C GLN A 86 -9.32 -6.01 20.67
N LYS A 87 -9.74 -5.76 21.91
CA LYS A 87 -9.16 -6.39 23.10
C LYS A 87 -9.97 -7.66 23.40
N TRP A 88 -9.47 -8.81 22.93
CA TRP A 88 -10.00 -10.11 23.34
C TRP A 88 -9.30 -10.55 24.61
N THR A 89 -9.95 -10.39 25.76
CA THR A 89 -9.51 -11.05 26.99
C THR A 89 -10.11 -12.46 26.99
N VAL A 90 -9.29 -13.48 26.73
CA VAL A 90 -9.68 -14.87 26.99
C VAL A 90 -9.36 -15.13 28.45
N ASP A 91 -10.38 -15.14 29.29
CA ASP A 91 -10.27 -15.62 30.67
C ASP A 91 -10.25 -17.16 30.64
N ILE A 92 -9.06 -17.74 30.69
CA ILE A 92 -8.93 -19.18 30.93
C ILE A 92 -9.17 -19.39 32.43
N ARG A 93 -10.44 -19.61 32.80
CA ARG A 93 -10.75 -20.17 34.12
C ARG A 93 -10.21 -21.60 34.16
N THR A 94 -9.01 -21.78 34.69
CA THR A 94 -8.56 -23.09 35.15
C THR A 94 -9.38 -23.45 36.38
N GLU A 95 -10.50 -24.14 36.20
CA GLU A 95 -11.12 -24.86 37.31
C GLU A 95 -10.19 -26.03 37.65
N GLN A 96 -9.40 -25.88 38.72
CA GLN A 96 -8.71 -27.00 39.32
C GLN A 96 -9.76 -27.92 39.95
N LEU A 97 -10.02 -29.05 39.31
CA LEU A 97 -10.78 -30.14 39.90
C LEU A 97 -10.02 -30.66 41.12
N LYS A 98 -10.53 -30.36 42.32
CA LYS A 98 -10.08 -30.99 43.56
C LYS A 98 -10.65 -32.41 43.60
N TRP A 99 -9.78 -33.40 43.57
CA TRP A 99 -10.13 -34.78 43.92
C TRP A 99 -10.17 -34.88 45.45
N ASN A 100 -11.31 -35.30 45.98
CA ASN A 100 -11.44 -35.63 47.40
C ASN A 100 -10.87 -37.03 47.62
N SER A 101 -9.83 -37.12 48.46
CA SER A 101 -9.27 -38.36 49.02
C SER A 101 -10.15 -38.92 50.13
#